data_AF-A0A2G9I3R4-F1
#
_entry.id   AF-A0A2G9I3R4-F1
#
_cell.length_a   1.000
_cell.length_b   1.000
_cell.length_c   1.000
_cell.angle_alpha   90.00
_cell.angle_beta   90.00
_cell.angle_gamma   90.00
#
_symmetry.space_group_name_H-M   'P 1'
#
loop_
_entity.id
_entity.type
_entity.pdbx_description
1 polymer ?
#
loop_
_entity_poly.entity_id
_entity_poly.type
_entity_poly.pdbx_seq_one_letter_code
_entity_poly.pdbx_strand_id
1 'polypeptide(L)'
;MSYSSEDETDISDSELDEYVDRCYEQLKDGIHKVKFSDEVYRCPYCPGKKKLVYLFKDLLQHASDVGKGSQNRDIKHKGKHLGLVRFMKNDLEQDISSEFSGLNIENSQQNGVSELFVWPWMGILANVDVESCSKLKNNLAKRGLDPVRIRPLSSGRYAVVEFKKEWSGFYNAMMFEKDFEVDNHGKKDYHAAPHLADKLYGWVARDDDYNLEGVLGDYLRKNGDLKTLGDLEAEEKRKNGLLIANLNQTIEELRMRLDELESNQCEPRAAIIQNDVVH
;
A
#
# COMPACT_ATOMS: atom_id res chain seq x y z
N MET A 1 25.23 -0.37 -14.28
CA MET A 1 26.11 -1.50 -14.67
C MET A 1 25.87 -2.59 -13.63
N SER A 2 25.50 -3.85 -13.92
CA SER A 2 25.49 -4.66 -15.14
C SER A 2 24.07 -4.96 -15.63
N TYR A 3 23.91 -5.04 -16.95
CA TYR A 3 22.76 -5.62 -17.62
C TYR A 3 23.04 -7.12 -17.68
N SER A 4 22.47 -7.94 -16.77
CA SER A 4 22.57 -9.39 -16.91
C SER A 4 21.59 -9.83 -17.99
N SER A 5 22.11 -9.92 -19.21
CA SER A 5 21.50 -10.54 -20.37
C SER A 5 21.49 -12.06 -20.17
N GLU A 6 20.65 -12.56 -19.27
CA GLU A 6 20.43 -13.98 -19.11
C GLU A 6 19.25 -14.41 -20.00
N ASP A 7 19.64 -14.92 -21.17
CA ASP A 7 18.94 -15.91 -21.98
C ASP A 7 17.41 -15.79 -22.10
N GLU A 8 16.98 -15.20 -23.21
CA GLU A 8 15.66 -15.37 -23.85
C GLU A 8 15.50 -16.82 -24.35
N THR A 9 15.61 -17.81 -23.46
CA THR A 9 15.19 -19.19 -23.73
C THR A 9 13.70 -19.31 -23.40
N ASP A 10 12.90 -19.68 -24.41
CA ASP A 10 11.50 -20.02 -24.26
C ASP A 10 11.39 -21.26 -23.35
N ILE A 11 10.88 -21.05 -22.13
CA ILE A 11 10.59 -22.13 -21.20
C ILE A 11 9.34 -22.85 -21.68
N SER A 12 9.44 -24.17 -21.88
CA SER A 12 8.28 -25.00 -22.22
C SER A 12 7.35 -25.20 -21.02
N ASP A 13 6.08 -25.54 -21.27
CA ASP A 13 5.14 -25.85 -20.18
C ASP A 13 5.64 -27.00 -19.27
N SER A 14 6.47 -27.91 -19.79
CA SER A 14 7.11 -28.99 -19.04
C SER A 14 8.23 -28.53 -18.09
N GLU A 15 8.89 -27.41 -18.36
CA GLU A 15 9.97 -26.85 -17.55
C GLU A 15 9.47 -25.77 -16.57
N LEU A 16 8.18 -25.43 -16.65
CA LEU A 16 7.57 -24.41 -15.81
C LEU A 16 7.60 -24.78 -14.33
N ASP A 17 7.36 -26.05 -13.98
CA ASP A 17 7.32 -26.48 -12.58
C ASP A 17 8.72 -26.38 -11.92
N GLU A 18 9.76 -26.83 -12.63
CA GLU A 18 11.15 -26.66 -12.18
C GLU A 18 11.57 -25.18 -12.07
N TYR A 19 11.07 -24.35 -12.98
CA TYR A 19 11.29 -22.90 -12.91
C TYR A 19 10.55 -22.25 -11.74
N VAL A 20 9.34 -22.69 -11.41
CA VAL A 20 8.56 -22.27 -10.23
C VAL A 20 9.33 -22.61 -8.95
N ASP A 21 9.88 -23.81 -8.87
CA ASP A 21 10.67 -24.27 -7.72
C ASP A 21 11.93 -23.44 -7.53
N ARG A 22 12.66 -23.13 -8.62
CA ARG A 22 13.80 -22.21 -8.55
C ARG A 22 13.39 -20.82 -8.04
N CYS A 23 12.27 -20.27 -8.51
CA CYS A 23 11.78 -18.98 -8.04
C CYS A 23 11.41 -19.03 -6.54
N TYR A 24 10.79 -20.12 -6.10
CA TYR A 24 10.44 -20.35 -4.70
C TYR A 24 11.66 -20.37 -3.80
N GLU A 25 12.70 -21.15 -4.13
CA GLU A 25 13.94 -21.21 -3.35
C GLU A 25 14.65 -19.84 -3.29
N GLN A 26 14.67 -19.08 -4.40
CA GLN A 26 15.20 -17.72 -4.39
C GLN A 26 14.46 -16.77 -3.43
N LEU A 27 13.17 -16.99 -3.18
CA LEU A 27 12.40 -16.21 -2.21
C LEU A 27 12.78 -16.60 -0.77
N LYS A 28 13.03 -17.89 -0.51
CA LYS A 28 13.48 -18.39 0.80
C LYS A 28 14.86 -17.88 1.18
N ASP A 29 15.76 -17.83 0.20
CA ASP A 29 17.12 -17.31 0.38
C ASP A 29 17.15 -15.79 0.64
N GLY A 30 15.99 -15.12 0.60
CA GLY A 30 15.88 -13.67 0.83
C GLY A 30 16.39 -12.82 -0.33
N ILE A 31 16.73 -13.44 -1.47
CA ILE A 31 17.20 -12.73 -2.68
C ILE A 31 16.16 -11.70 -3.13
N HIS A 32 14.87 -12.05 -2.98
CA HIS A 32 13.75 -11.17 -3.29
C HIS A 32 12.95 -10.86 -2.02
N LYS A 33 13.00 -9.61 -1.56
CA LYS A 33 12.29 -9.18 -0.35
C LYS A 33 10.77 -9.06 -0.59
N VAL A 34 9.99 -9.92 0.07
CA VAL A 34 8.51 -9.97 -0.01
C VAL A 34 7.84 -9.27 1.16
N LYS A 35 8.24 -9.57 2.41
CA LYS A 35 7.67 -8.97 3.64
C LYS A 35 8.33 -7.61 3.93
N PHE A 36 7.51 -6.58 4.11
CA PHE A 36 7.95 -5.20 4.41
C PHE A 36 7.59 -4.78 5.85
N SER A 37 6.42 -5.20 6.34
CA SER A 37 6.03 -5.21 7.75
C SER A 37 5.25 -6.49 8.07
N ASP A 38 4.74 -6.63 9.30
CA ASP A 38 3.99 -7.83 9.70
C ASP A 38 2.72 -8.06 8.88
N GLU A 39 2.09 -6.97 8.45
CA GLU A 39 0.84 -7.03 7.67
C GLU A 39 1.04 -6.71 6.17
N VAL A 40 2.25 -6.31 5.76
CA VAL A 40 2.47 -5.67 4.45
C VAL A 40 3.52 -6.37 3.63
N TYR A 41 3.14 -6.63 2.39
CA TYR A 41 3.90 -7.42 1.44
C TYR A 41 4.02 -6.72 0.09
N ARG A 42 5.03 -7.10 -0.68
CA ARG A 42 5.27 -6.60 -2.04
C ARG A 42 5.49 -7.77 -2.99
N CYS A 43 5.00 -7.63 -4.22
CA CYS A 43 5.39 -8.50 -5.31
C CYS A 43 6.78 -8.08 -5.82
N PRO A 44 7.84 -8.91 -5.64
CA PRO A 44 9.18 -8.56 -6.12
C PRO A 44 9.27 -8.49 -7.66
N TYR A 45 8.32 -9.12 -8.35
CA TYR A 45 8.30 -9.24 -9.81
C TYR A 45 7.46 -8.16 -10.50
N CYS A 46 6.75 -7.31 -9.74
CA CYS A 46 5.92 -6.22 -10.26
C CYS A 46 6.30 -4.85 -9.65
N PRO A 47 7.55 -4.35 -9.84
CA PRO A 47 8.02 -3.15 -9.15
C PRO A 47 7.35 -1.84 -9.60
N GLY A 48 6.58 -1.82 -10.70
CA GLY A 48 6.09 -0.61 -11.36
C GLY A 48 4.57 -0.46 -11.55
N LYS A 49 3.71 -1.24 -10.86
CA LYS A 49 2.24 -1.10 -10.97
C LYS A 49 1.65 -0.20 -9.89
N LYS A 50 0.46 0.36 -10.13
CA LYS A 50 -0.27 1.35 -9.29
C LYS A 50 -0.40 0.96 -7.80
N LYS A 51 -0.33 -0.33 -7.45
CA LYS A 51 -0.35 -0.82 -6.06
C LYS A 51 1.07 -1.28 -5.70
N LEU A 52 1.75 -0.45 -4.90
CA LEU A 52 3.15 -0.66 -4.51
C LEU A 52 3.31 -1.65 -3.35
N VAL A 53 2.25 -1.85 -2.58
CA VAL A 53 2.17 -2.67 -1.37
C VAL A 53 0.79 -3.32 -1.27
N TYR A 54 0.76 -4.49 -0.64
CA TYR A 54 -0.39 -5.38 -0.56
C TYR A 54 -0.49 -5.95 0.86
N LEU A 55 -1.71 -6.14 1.36
CA LEU A 55 -1.93 -7.05 2.48
C LEU A 55 -1.70 -8.50 2.02
N PHE A 56 -1.48 -9.42 2.97
CA PHE A 56 -1.20 -10.83 2.64
C PHE A 56 -2.19 -11.42 1.63
N LYS A 57 -3.50 -11.30 1.91
CA LYS A 57 -4.57 -11.85 1.05
C LYS A 57 -4.57 -11.21 -0.34
N ASP A 58 -4.32 -9.90 -0.41
CA ASP A 58 -4.28 -9.17 -1.67
C ASP A 58 -3.07 -9.53 -2.52
N LEU A 59 -1.90 -9.73 -1.89
CA LEU A 59 -0.71 -10.16 -2.62
C LEU A 59 -0.88 -11.60 -3.12
N LEU A 60 -1.43 -12.47 -2.29
CA LEU A 60 -1.69 -13.86 -2.65
C LEU A 60 -2.67 -13.93 -3.83
N GLN A 61 -3.74 -13.13 -3.79
CA GLN A 61 -4.69 -13.02 -4.89
C GLN A 61 -4.01 -12.46 -6.16
N HIS A 62 -3.25 -11.36 -6.03
CA HIS A 62 -2.50 -10.78 -7.15
C HIS A 62 -1.56 -11.80 -7.81
N ALA A 63 -0.76 -12.50 -7.02
CA ALA A 63 0.18 -13.50 -7.52
C ALA A 63 -0.55 -14.69 -8.16
N SER A 64 -1.66 -15.13 -7.57
CA SER A 64 -2.50 -16.20 -8.12
C SER A 64 -3.13 -15.80 -9.45
N ASP A 65 -3.63 -14.57 -9.58
CA ASP A 65 -4.28 -14.08 -10.80
C ASP A 65 -3.27 -13.95 -11.94
N VAL A 66 -2.05 -13.49 -11.65
CA VAL A 66 -0.97 -13.44 -12.64
C VAL A 66 -0.50 -14.85 -13.01
N GLY A 67 -0.36 -15.75 -12.05
CA GLY A 67 0.05 -17.14 -12.27
C GLY A 67 -0.98 -17.97 -13.06
N LYS A 68 -2.27 -17.60 -13.03
CA LYS A 68 -3.37 -18.24 -13.77
C LYS A 68 -3.66 -17.57 -15.13
N GLY A 69 -2.95 -16.49 -15.48
CA GLY A 69 -3.17 -15.75 -16.73
C GLY A 69 -3.02 -16.60 -18.00
N SER A 70 -3.67 -16.16 -19.09
CA SER A 70 -3.72 -16.84 -20.40
C SER A 70 -2.34 -17.19 -20.99
N GLN A 71 -2.29 -18.30 -21.73
CA GLN A 71 -1.13 -19.04 -22.25
C GLN A 71 -0.24 -18.33 -23.30
N ASN A 72 -0.16 -17.00 -23.34
CA ASN A 72 0.66 -16.28 -24.34
C ASN A 72 1.36 -15.02 -23.79
N ARG A 73 1.50 -14.89 -22.47
CA ARG A 73 2.30 -13.84 -21.84
C ARG A 73 3.36 -14.46 -20.95
N ASP A 74 4.61 -14.35 -21.37
CA ASP A 74 5.85 -14.55 -20.60
C ASP A 74 5.75 -15.68 -19.53
N ILE A 75 6.00 -16.92 -19.95
CA ILE A 75 6.00 -18.12 -19.09
C ILE A 75 6.91 -17.94 -17.87
N LYS A 76 8.03 -17.18 -18.01
CA LYS A 76 8.90 -16.83 -16.89
C LYS A 76 8.19 -15.90 -15.91
N HIS A 77 7.49 -14.87 -16.40
CA HIS A 77 6.69 -14.01 -15.52
C HIS A 77 5.62 -14.78 -14.75
N LYS A 78 4.96 -15.74 -15.41
CA LYS A 78 3.98 -16.65 -14.79
C LYS A 78 4.63 -17.51 -13.70
N GLY A 79 5.74 -18.17 -14.02
CA GLY A 79 6.46 -19.03 -13.08
C GLY A 79 6.97 -18.29 -11.83
N LYS A 80 7.48 -17.06 -12.01
CA LYS A 80 7.85 -16.18 -10.88
C LYS A 80 6.69 -15.97 -9.90
N HIS A 81 5.49 -15.66 -10.40
CA HIS A 81 4.32 -15.42 -9.54
C HIS A 81 3.78 -16.71 -8.91
N LEU A 82 3.85 -17.85 -9.61
CA LEU A 82 3.51 -19.14 -9.03
C LEU A 82 4.48 -19.52 -7.88
N GLY A 83 5.78 -19.27 -8.06
CA GLY A 83 6.78 -19.42 -6.99
C GLY A 83 6.47 -18.53 -5.78
N LEU A 84 6.04 -17.28 -6.03
CA LEU A 84 5.58 -16.38 -4.97
C LEU A 84 4.35 -16.92 -4.22
N VAL A 85 3.35 -17.46 -4.92
CA VAL A 85 2.17 -18.08 -4.27
C VAL A 85 2.59 -19.23 -3.37
N ARG A 86 3.52 -20.08 -3.84
CA ARG A 86 4.05 -21.21 -3.06
C ARG A 86 4.77 -20.72 -1.79
N PHE A 87 5.62 -19.70 -1.93
CA PHE A 87 6.32 -19.05 -0.81
C PHE A 87 5.35 -18.47 0.22
N MET A 88 4.34 -17.74 -0.24
CA MET A 88 3.37 -17.13 0.66
C MET A 88 2.57 -18.15 1.48
N LYS A 89 2.14 -19.25 0.87
CA LYS A 89 1.33 -20.29 1.56
C LYS A 89 2.16 -21.19 2.47
N ASN A 90 3.39 -21.50 2.08
CA ASN A 90 4.17 -22.48 2.81
C ASN A 90 5.00 -21.85 3.93
N ASP A 91 5.56 -20.68 3.69
CA ASP A 91 6.55 -20.08 4.60
C ASP A 91 5.94 -18.90 5.35
N LEU A 92 5.30 -17.96 4.64
CA LEU A 92 4.71 -16.78 5.31
C LEU A 92 3.43 -17.09 6.08
N GLU A 93 2.55 -17.96 5.58
CA GLU A 93 1.33 -18.38 6.32
C GLU A 93 1.69 -19.23 7.56
N GLN A 94 2.77 -20.01 7.47
CA GLN A 94 3.29 -20.77 8.62
C GLN A 94 3.95 -19.85 9.65
N ASP A 95 4.72 -18.85 9.23
CA ASP A 95 5.29 -17.84 10.12
C ASP A 95 4.18 -17.08 10.86
N ILE A 96 3.16 -16.61 10.14
CA ILE A 96 1.97 -15.98 10.75
C ILE A 96 1.31 -16.97 11.73
N SER A 97 1.08 -18.23 11.35
CA SER A 97 0.44 -19.18 12.27
C SER A 97 1.31 -19.53 13.51
N SER A 98 2.64 -19.54 13.35
CA SER A 98 3.60 -19.93 14.39
C SER A 98 3.87 -18.78 15.37
N GLU A 99 3.96 -17.54 14.89
CA GLU A 99 3.99 -16.33 15.72
C GLU A 99 2.75 -16.25 16.63
N PHE A 100 1.59 -16.69 16.13
CA PHE A 100 0.34 -16.76 16.92
C PHE A 100 0.25 -17.98 17.85
N SER A 101 1.02 -19.04 17.61
CA SER A 101 1.00 -20.28 18.41
C SER A 101 2.08 -20.34 19.49
N GLY A 102 3.15 -19.55 19.36
CA GLY A 102 4.32 -19.56 20.25
C GLY A 102 4.17 -18.80 21.58
N LEU A 103 3.04 -18.12 21.81
CA LEU A 103 2.82 -17.34 23.04
C LEU A 103 2.08 -18.16 24.11
N ASN A 104 2.82 -19.04 24.80
CA ASN A 104 2.46 -19.55 26.11
C ASN A 104 3.61 -19.27 27.08
N ILE A 105 3.47 -18.21 27.89
CA ILE A 105 3.69 -18.13 29.35
C ILE A 105 3.64 -16.65 29.76
N GLU A 106 2.55 -16.34 30.47
CA GLU A 106 2.36 -15.35 31.55
C GLU A 106 2.86 -13.90 31.40
N ASN A 107 1.85 -13.03 31.45
CA ASN A 107 1.81 -11.59 31.72
C ASN A 107 1.69 -10.59 30.55
N SER A 108 0.62 -9.81 30.70
CA SER A 108 0.04 -8.76 29.85
C SER A 108 -0.81 -9.25 28.66
N GLN A 109 -2.05 -8.81 28.70
CA GLN A 109 -3.13 -9.06 27.76
C GLN A 109 -2.71 -8.74 26.32
N GLN A 110 -2.36 -9.75 25.54
CA GLN A 110 -2.30 -9.63 24.08
C GLN A 110 -3.35 -10.56 23.48
N ASN A 111 -4.57 -10.04 23.36
CA ASN A 111 -5.37 -10.36 22.18
C ASN A 111 -4.51 -9.97 20.96
N GLY A 112 -4.59 -10.67 19.82
CA GLY A 112 -3.84 -10.32 18.61
C GLY A 112 -4.16 -8.88 18.13
N VAL A 113 -3.47 -7.89 18.69
CA VAL A 113 -3.67 -6.48 18.42
C VAL A 113 -3.01 -6.17 17.09
N SER A 114 -3.82 -6.03 16.05
CA SER A 114 -3.37 -5.48 14.77
C SER A 114 -2.62 -4.17 14.97
N GLU A 115 -1.51 -4.02 14.26
CA GLU A 115 -0.61 -2.88 14.39
C GLU A 115 -1.37 -1.56 14.11
N LEU A 116 -1.30 -0.61 15.06
CA LEU A 116 -1.98 0.69 14.95
C LEU A 116 -1.03 1.76 14.43
N PHE A 117 -1.45 2.43 13.38
CA PHE A 117 -0.72 3.52 12.75
C PHE A 117 -1.43 4.85 13.00
N VAL A 118 -0.67 5.93 13.13
CA VAL A 118 -1.25 7.28 13.04
C VAL A 118 -1.66 7.55 11.60
N TRP A 119 -2.95 7.83 11.38
CA TRP A 119 -3.54 8.17 10.09
C TRP A 119 -4.01 9.64 10.07
N PRO A 120 -3.70 10.44 9.03
CA PRO A 120 -2.86 10.14 7.86
C PRO A 120 -1.45 9.70 8.23
N TRP A 121 -0.79 8.92 7.38
CA TRP A 121 0.52 8.34 7.68
C TRP A 121 1.54 9.42 8.04
N MET A 122 2.14 9.30 9.22
CA MET A 122 3.13 10.24 9.73
C MET A 122 4.42 9.51 10.10
N GLY A 123 5.55 10.03 9.60
CA GLY A 123 6.89 9.72 10.07
C GLY A 123 7.33 10.70 11.14
N ILE A 124 8.18 10.24 12.05
CA ILE A 124 8.83 11.03 13.08
C ILE A 124 10.30 11.08 12.74
N LEU A 125 10.85 12.29 12.72
CA LEU A 125 12.27 12.55 12.68
C LEU A 125 12.69 13.07 14.05
N ALA A 126 13.72 12.47 14.64
CA ALA A 126 14.29 12.90 15.91
C ALA A 126 15.71 13.45 15.71
N ASN A 127 16.11 14.34 16.63
CA ASN A 127 17.37 15.09 16.56
C ASN A 127 17.45 16.01 15.34
N VAL A 128 16.34 16.70 15.05
CA VAL A 128 16.22 17.59 13.90
C VAL A 128 16.76 18.97 14.22
N ASP A 129 17.84 19.38 13.57
CA ASP A 129 18.23 20.78 13.55
C ASP A 129 17.24 21.61 12.69
N VAL A 130 16.73 22.71 13.27
CA VAL A 130 15.74 23.60 12.66
C VAL A 130 16.28 24.25 11.38
N GLU A 131 17.58 24.59 11.33
CA GLU A 131 18.20 25.18 10.14
C GLU A 131 18.27 24.18 8.98
N SER A 132 18.53 22.92 9.30
CA SER A 132 18.60 21.81 8.36
C SER A 132 17.23 21.33 7.84
N CYS A 133 16.14 21.67 8.54
CA CYS A 133 14.77 21.23 8.18
C CYS A 133 14.32 21.64 6.77
N SER A 134 14.80 22.79 6.28
CA SER A 134 14.51 23.28 4.92
C SER A 134 15.05 22.36 3.82
N LYS A 135 16.16 21.64 4.08
CA LYS A 135 16.80 20.72 3.14
C LYS A 135 16.26 19.29 3.25
N LEU A 136 15.68 18.93 4.40
CA LEU A 136 15.18 17.56 4.66
C LEU A 136 14.14 17.11 3.64
N LYS A 137 13.22 18.00 3.24
CA LYS A 137 12.19 17.64 2.24
C LYS A 137 12.82 17.21 0.91
N ASN A 138 13.80 17.97 0.43
CA ASN A 138 14.50 17.66 -0.81
C ASN A 138 15.38 16.41 -0.67
N ASN A 139 16.03 16.21 0.48
CA ASN A 139 16.85 15.02 0.72
C ASN A 139 16.01 13.74 0.75
N LEU A 140 14.87 13.75 1.45
CA LEU A 140 13.94 12.60 1.48
C LEU A 140 13.33 12.35 0.09
N ALA A 141 12.99 13.41 -0.65
CA ALA A 141 12.50 13.27 -2.02
C ALA A 141 13.54 12.64 -2.96
N LYS A 142 14.82 13.02 -2.85
CA LYS A 142 15.93 12.38 -3.61
C LYS A 142 16.12 10.91 -3.27
N ARG A 143 15.77 10.50 -2.05
CA ARG A 143 15.74 9.08 -1.62
C ARG A 143 14.48 8.34 -2.07
N GLY A 144 13.57 9.00 -2.79
CA GLY A 144 12.33 8.39 -3.29
C GLY A 144 11.19 8.31 -2.28
N LEU A 145 11.30 8.99 -1.14
CA LEU A 145 10.33 8.90 -0.03
C LEU A 145 9.16 9.89 -0.14
N ASP A 146 9.15 10.76 -1.16
CA ASP A 146 8.09 11.72 -1.53
C ASP A 146 7.19 12.22 -0.38
N PRO A 147 7.75 12.94 0.62
CA PRO A 147 6.97 13.49 1.73
C PRO A 147 6.10 14.67 1.27
N VAL A 148 4.84 14.71 1.72
CA VAL A 148 3.91 15.81 1.43
C VAL A 148 4.38 17.07 2.16
N ARG A 149 4.69 16.93 3.44
CA ARG A 149 5.08 18.04 4.31
C ARG A 149 6.01 17.56 5.43
N ILE A 150 6.93 18.43 5.85
CA ILE A 150 7.72 18.23 7.06
C ILE A 150 7.44 19.40 7.99
N ARG A 151 7.10 19.11 9.25
CA ARG A 151 6.78 20.11 10.27
C ARG A 151 7.71 19.97 11.47
N PRO A 152 8.64 20.92 11.70
CA PRO A 152 9.39 20.95 12.94
C PRO A 152 8.45 21.26 14.10
N LEU A 153 8.61 20.55 15.22
CA LEU A 153 7.88 20.83 16.46
C LEU A 153 8.60 21.90 17.28
N SER A 154 7.86 22.65 18.08
CA SER A 154 8.34 23.83 18.83
C SER A 154 9.49 23.56 19.79
N SER A 155 9.71 22.31 20.18
CA SER A 155 10.83 21.88 21.01
C SER A 155 12.15 21.73 20.24
N GLY A 156 12.14 21.86 18.91
CA GLY A 156 13.33 21.75 18.05
C GLY A 156 14.00 20.37 18.06
N ARG A 157 13.40 19.35 18.69
CA ARG A 157 13.97 17.99 18.78
C ARG A 157 13.36 17.00 17.82
N TYR A 158 12.13 17.28 17.38
CA TYR A 158 11.38 16.41 16.49
C TYR A 158 10.83 17.18 15.30
N ALA A 159 10.72 16.52 14.16
CA ALA A 159 9.88 16.96 13.06
C ALA A 159 8.95 15.83 12.63
N VAL A 160 7.73 16.18 12.24
CA VAL A 160 6.75 15.23 11.72
C VAL A 160 6.75 15.31 10.20
N VAL A 161 6.93 14.15 9.56
CA VAL A 161 6.88 13.96 8.11
C VAL A 161 5.49 13.43 7.77
N GLU A 162 4.71 14.20 7.03
CA GLU A 162 3.38 13.78 6.58
C GLU A 162 3.48 13.16 5.18
N PHE A 163 2.87 11.99 5.00
CA PHE A 163 2.77 11.33 3.71
C PHE A 163 1.35 11.45 3.12
N LYS A 164 1.20 11.02 1.86
CA LYS A 164 -0.08 10.95 1.13
C LYS A 164 -1.09 10.07 1.89
N LYS A 165 -2.39 10.30 1.75
CA LYS A 165 -3.40 9.51 2.50
C LYS A 165 -3.64 8.12 1.90
N GLU A 166 -3.27 7.95 0.64
CA GLU A 166 -3.43 6.74 -0.15
C GLU A 166 -2.37 5.69 0.21
N TRP A 167 -2.53 4.47 -0.31
CA TRP A 167 -1.57 3.36 -0.13
C TRP A 167 -0.15 3.67 -0.62
N SER A 168 0.02 4.60 -1.55
CA SER A 168 1.34 5.08 -1.95
C SER A 168 2.03 5.88 -0.83
N GLY A 169 1.27 6.62 -0.03
CA GLY A 169 1.78 7.30 1.15
C GLY A 169 2.17 6.32 2.25
N PHE A 170 1.41 5.24 2.41
CA PHE A 170 1.77 4.15 3.32
C PHE A 170 3.09 3.49 2.91
N TYR A 171 3.25 3.16 1.64
CA TYR A 171 4.50 2.63 1.10
C TYR A 171 5.68 3.57 1.38
N ASN A 172 5.51 4.86 1.10
CA ASN A 172 6.55 5.86 1.35
C ASN A 172 6.91 5.98 2.84
N ALA A 173 5.92 5.88 3.73
CA ALA A 173 6.13 5.85 5.17
C ALA A 173 6.96 4.63 5.59
N MET A 174 6.59 3.44 5.13
CA MET A 174 7.35 2.22 5.45
C MET A 174 8.77 2.24 4.87
N MET A 175 8.93 2.74 3.66
CA MET A 175 10.26 2.94 3.07
C MET A 175 11.10 3.92 3.87
N PHE A 176 10.48 4.99 4.38
CA PHE A 176 11.15 5.95 5.25
C PHE A 176 11.67 5.28 6.52
N GLU A 177 10.86 4.48 7.21
CA GLU A 177 11.32 3.75 8.41
C GLU A 177 12.48 2.79 8.09
N LYS A 178 12.35 1.98 7.04
CA LYS A 178 13.39 1.02 6.64
C LYS A 178 14.70 1.70 6.26
N ASP A 179 14.61 2.85 5.60
CA ASP A 179 15.76 3.64 5.17
C ASP A 179 16.57 4.20 6.36
N PHE A 180 15.94 4.44 7.52
CA PHE A 180 16.64 4.76 8.76
C PHE A 180 17.12 3.52 9.53
N GLU A 181 16.35 2.43 9.53
CA GLU A 181 16.74 1.18 10.20
C GLU A 181 18.01 0.55 9.62
N VAL A 182 18.20 0.59 8.29
CA VAL A 182 19.41 0.03 7.64
C VAL A 182 20.69 0.72 8.12
N ASP A 183 20.60 2.00 8.46
CA ASP A 183 21.72 2.79 8.98
C ASP A 183 21.85 2.71 10.52
N ASN A 184 21.06 1.87 11.19
CA ASN A 184 20.91 1.80 12.66
C ASN A 184 20.51 3.15 13.28
N HIS A 185 19.60 3.85 12.59
CA HIS A 185 19.02 5.11 13.05
C HIS A 185 17.50 5.01 13.19
N GLY A 186 16.99 3.82 13.48
CA GLY A 186 15.58 3.58 13.74
C GLY A 186 15.17 3.99 15.17
N LYS A 187 13.89 3.77 15.49
CA LYS A 187 13.34 4.08 16.83
C LYS A 187 14.07 3.36 17.96
N LYS A 188 14.40 2.07 17.77
CA LYS A 188 15.10 1.26 18.76
C LYS A 188 16.48 1.83 19.07
N ASP A 189 17.21 2.24 18.03
CA ASP A 189 18.54 2.84 18.15
C ASP A 189 18.48 4.19 18.85
N TYR A 190 17.46 5.00 18.53
CA TYR A 190 17.22 6.27 19.20
C TYR A 190 17.01 6.08 20.71
N HIS A 191 16.19 5.11 21.14
CA HIS A 191 15.97 4.88 22.58
C HIS A 191 17.15 4.20 23.28
N ALA A 192 18.00 3.46 22.57
CA ALA A 192 19.20 2.86 23.14
C ALA A 192 20.30 3.89 23.45
N ALA A 193 20.45 4.93 22.62
CA ALA A 193 21.47 5.97 22.81
C ALA A 193 21.04 7.34 22.26
N PRO A 194 20.02 8.00 22.86
CA PRO A 194 19.34 9.17 22.28
C PRO A 194 20.21 10.45 22.15
N HIS A 195 21.40 10.49 22.75
CA HIS A 195 22.19 11.71 22.94
C HIS A 195 23.67 11.62 22.58
N LEU A 196 24.13 10.48 22.05
CA LEU A 196 25.56 10.27 21.78
C LEU A 196 25.98 10.66 20.35
N ALA A 197 25.05 11.03 19.47
CA ALA A 197 25.37 11.37 18.09
C ALA A 197 24.45 12.49 17.55
N ASP A 198 25.02 13.51 16.91
CA ASP A 198 24.34 14.55 16.09
C ASP A 198 23.68 13.97 14.82
N LYS A 199 23.18 12.75 14.91
CA LYS A 199 22.58 12.00 13.80
C LYS A 199 21.07 12.08 13.86
N LEU A 200 20.48 12.09 12.68
CA LEU A 200 19.05 12.08 12.48
C LEU A 200 18.53 10.65 12.65
N TYR A 201 17.44 10.48 13.40
CA TYR A 201 16.74 9.20 13.54
C TYR A 201 15.34 9.31 12.94
N GLY A 202 14.80 8.19 12.46
CA GLY A 202 13.52 8.18 11.76
C GLY A 202 12.73 6.89 11.95
N TRP A 203 11.42 7.03 12.17
CA TRP A 203 10.47 5.91 12.24
C TRP A 203 9.04 6.36 11.90
N VAL A 204 8.14 5.44 11.58
CA VAL A 204 6.72 5.77 11.36
C VAL A 204 5.98 5.77 12.69
N ALA A 205 5.11 6.75 12.90
CA ALA A 205 4.38 6.95 14.15
C ALA A 205 3.39 5.80 14.42
N ARG A 206 3.48 5.21 15.62
CA ARG A 206 2.58 4.16 16.13
C ARG A 206 1.80 4.62 17.35
N ASP A 207 1.05 3.70 17.96
CA ASP A 207 0.21 3.95 19.13
C ASP A 207 1.00 4.48 20.33
N ASP A 208 2.22 4.00 20.55
CA ASP A 208 3.08 4.46 21.63
C ASP A 208 3.54 5.91 21.43
N ASP A 209 3.87 6.32 20.20
CA ASP A 209 4.16 7.73 19.86
C ASP A 209 2.93 8.62 20.01
N TYR A 210 1.77 8.13 19.57
CA TYR A 210 0.49 8.83 19.64
C TYR A 210 0.05 9.08 21.09
N ASN A 211 0.29 8.11 21.97
CA ASN A 211 -0.07 8.18 23.38
C ASN A 211 1.00 8.85 24.25
N LEU A 212 2.15 9.20 23.68
CA LEU A 212 3.22 9.89 24.41
C LEU A 212 2.74 11.25 24.96
N GLU A 213 3.18 11.59 26.16
CA GLU A 213 2.96 12.92 26.71
C GLU A 213 3.91 13.96 26.08
N GLY A 214 3.40 15.19 25.91
CA GLY A 214 4.15 16.32 25.39
C GLY A 214 3.95 16.59 23.90
N VAL A 215 4.77 17.50 23.38
CA VAL A 215 4.52 18.17 22.08
C VAL A 215 4.40 17.22 20.89
N LEU A 216 5.04 16.06 20.93
CA LEU A 216 4.97 15.06 19.87
C LEU A 216 3.61 14.37 19.87
N GLY A 217 3.22 13.72 20.97
CA GLY A 217 1.92 13.06 21.06
C GLY A 217 0.75 14.05 20.95
N ASP A 218 0.87 15.26 21.50
CA ASP A 218 -0.13 16.32 21.32
C ASP A 218 -0.33 16.69 19.85
N TYR A 219 0.77 16.77 19.08
CA TYR A 219 0.68 17.02 17.65
C TYR A 219 0.00 15.85 16.93
N LEU A 220 0.39 14.61 17.23
CA LEU A 220 -0.18 13.43 16.57
C LEU A 220 -1.69 13.31 16.84
N ARG A 221 -2.12 13.44 18.11
CA ARG A 221 -3.55 13.44 18.51
C ARG A 221 -4.35 14.56 17.85
N LYS A 222 -3.74 15.71 17.62
CA LYS A 222 -4.41 16.86 16.99
C LYS A 222 -4.56 16.71 15.47
N ASN A 223 -3.68 15.95 14.82
CA ASN A 223 -3.58 15.90 13.36
C ASN A 223 -3.85 14.52 12.74
N GLY A 224 -4.10 13.50 13.55
CA GLY A 224 -4.40 12.15 13.08
C GLY A 224 -5.15 11.32 14.12
N ASP A 225 -5.57 10.14 13.69
CA ASP A 225 -6.27 9.12 14.47
C ASP A 225 -5.49 7.80 14.40
N LEU A 226 -5.59 6.94 15.41
CA LEU A 226 -5.05 5.59 15.33
C LEU A 226 -5.95 4.69 14.49
N LYS A 227 -5.36 3.97 13.53
CA LYS A 227 -6.07 3.03 12.64
C LYS A 227 -5.24 1.79 12.36
N THR A 228 -5.90 0.66 12.23
CA THR A 228 -5.29 -0.56 11.68
C THR A 228 -5.29 -0.52 10.15
N LEU A 229 -4.48 -1.35 9.50
CA LEU A 229 -4.54 -1.48 8.05
C LEU A 229 -5.88 -2.07 7.58
N GLY A 230 -6.48 -2.96 8.38
CA GLY A 230 -7.80 -3.53 8.12
C GLY A 230 -8.91 -2.48 8.13
N ASP A 231 -8.91 -1.55 9.09
CA ASP A 231 -9.88 -0.44 9.14
C ASP A 231 -9.81 0.44 7.90
N LEU A 232 -8.59 0.73 7.45
CA LEU A 232 -8.35 1.56 6.27
C LEU A 232 -8.79 0.88 4.99
N GLU A 233 -8.52 -0.41 4.85
CA GLU A 233 -8.96 -1.20 3.71
C GLU A 233 -10.50 -1.30 3.66
N ALA A 234 -11.14 -1.57 4.80
CA ALA A 234 -12.60 -1.64 4.90
C ALA A 234 -13.25 -0.30 4.54
N GLU A 235 -12.69 0.80 5.03
CA GLU A 235 -13.17 2.16 4.74
C GLU A 235 -13.00 2.54 3.25
N GLU A 236 -11.88 2.15 2.62
CA GLU A 236 -11.68 2.34 1.18
C GLU A 236 -12.64 1.49 0.35
N LYS A 237 -12.82 0.20 0.69
CA LYS A 237 -13.80 -0.68 0.04
C LYS A 237 -15.21 -0.12 0.11
N ARG A 238 -15.62 0.39 1.28
CA ARG A 238 -16.92 1.02 1.49
C ARG A 238 -17.11 2.26 0.62
N LYS A 239 -16.11 3.15 0.56
CA LYS A 239 -16.14 4.37 -0.28
C LYS A 239 -16.21 4.04 -1.76
N ASN A 240 -15.43 3.07 -2.22
CA ASN A 240 -15.44 2.63 -3.61
C ASN A 240 -16.79 2.00 -3.99
N GLY A 241 -17.36 1.17 -3.10
CA GLY A 241 -18.69 0.61 -3.29
C GLY A 241 -19.79 1.67 -3.45
N LEU A 242 -19.76 2.71 -2.60
CA LEU A 242 -20.70 3.83 -2.70
C LEU A 242 -20.54 4.60 -4.02
N LEU A 243 -19.30 4.86 -4.45
CA LEU A 243 -19.05 5.55 -5.71
C LEU A 243 -19.58 4.74 -6.90
N ILE A 244 -19.34 3.42 -6.93
CA ILE A 244 -19.84 2.53 -7.98
C ILE A 244 -21.38 2.53 -8.00
N ALA A 245 -22.02 2.43 -6.83
CA ALA A 245 -23.48 2.47 -6.74
C ALA A 245 -24.06 3.76 -7.30
N ASN A 246 -23.48 4.91 -6.95
CA ASN A 246 -23.92 6.22 -7.46
C ASN A 246 -23.75 6.34 -8.98
N LEU A 247 -22.63 5.84 -9.52
CA LEU A 247 -22.40 5.84 -10.97
C LEU A 247 -23.38 4.94 -11.72
N ASN A 248 -23.69 3.76 -11.18
CA ASN A 248 -24.70 2.86 -11.75
C ASN A 248 -26.08 3.50 -11.76
N GLN A 249 -26.46 4.21 -10.69
CA GLN A 249 -27.70 4.97 -10.65
C GLN A 249 -27.75 6.03 -11.76
N THR A 250 -26.67 6.80 -11.95
CA THR A 250 -26.59 7.82 -13.02
C THR A 250 -26.71 7.18 -14.41
N ILE A 251 -26.06 6.02 -14.64
CA ILE A 251 -26.17 5.30 -15.91
C ILE A 251 -27.62 4.90 -16.18
N GLU A 252 -28.33 4.39 -15.16
CA GLU A 252 -29.71 3.95 -15.31
C GLU A 252 -30.65 5.13 -15.58
N GLU A 253 -30.47 6.26 -14.89
CA GLU A 253 -31.20 7.50 -15.16
C GLU A 253 -31.00 8.01 -16.59
N LEU A 254 -29.77 7.92 -17.12
CA LEU A 254 -29.48 8.31 -18.50
C LEU A 254 -30.09 7.36 -19.53
N ARG A 255 -30.15 6.05 -19.23
CA ARG A 255 -30.82 5.06 -20.09
C ARG A 255 -32.32 5.33 -20.18
N MET A 256 -32.98 5.53 -19.05
CA MET A 256 -34.41 5.87 -19.04
C MET A 256 -34.72 7.13 -19.85
N ARG A 257 -33.89 8.18 -19.74
CA ARG A 257 -34.06 9.40 -20.54
C ARG A 257 -33.84 9.17 -22.03
N LEU A 258 -32.91 8.28 -22.39
CA LEU A 258 -32.69 7.93 -23.79
C LEU A 258 -33.91 7.20 -24.37
N ASP A 259 -34.41 6.20 -23.65
CA ASP A 259 -35.61 5.44 -24.02
C ASP A 259 -36.84 6.36 -24.16
N GLU A 260 -37.02 7.34 -23.25
CA GLU A 260 -38.07 8.36 -23.35
C GLU A 260 -37.94 9.21 -24.62
N LEU A 261 -36.72 9.67 -24.96
CA LEU A 261 -36.49 10.47 -26.16
C LEU A 261 -36.72 9.67 -27.45
N GLU A 262 -36.31 8.39 -27.48
CA GLU A 262 -36.55 7.49 -28.60
C GLU A 262 -38.04 7.20 -28.79
N SER A 263 -38.77 6.95 -27.69
CA SER A 263 -40.23 6.77 -27.72
C SER A 263 -40.94 8.03 -28.23
N ASN A 264 -40.53 9.22 -27.80
CA ASN A 264 -41.13 10.49 -28.20
C ASN A 264 -40.83 10.86 -29.67
N GLN A 265 -39.72 10.39 -30.25
CA GLN A 265 -39.44 10.57 -31.68
C GLN A 265 -40.29 9.66 -32.57
N CYS A 266 -40.85 8.58 -32.01
CA CYS A 266 -41.65 7.61 -32.76
C CYS A 266 -43.16 7.95 -32.79
N GLU A 267 -43.60 9.03 -32.10
CA GLU A 267 -44.96 9.56 -32.25
C GLU A 267 -45.08 10.36 -33.57
N PRO A 268 -45.92 9.95 -34.54
CA PRO A 268 -46.11 10.70 -35.76
C PRO A 268 -46.81 12.04 -35.47
N ARG A 269 -46.30 13.14 -36.03
CA ARG A 269 -47.02 14.42 -36.17
C ARG A 269 -48.28 14.22 -37.01
N ALA A 270 -49.36 13.73 -36.40
CA ALA A 270 -50.66 13.58 -37.02
C ALA A 270 -51.53 14.82 -36.74
N ALA A 271 -51.28 15.92 -37.46
CA ALA A 271 -52.16 17.08 -37.58
C ALA A 271 -51.52 18.08 -38.58
N ILE A 272 -52.12 18.69 -39.61
CA ILE A 272 -53.51 18.92 -40.06
C ILE A 272 -53.39 19.25 -41.57
N ILE A 273 -54.13 18.59 -42.47
CA ILE A 273 -54.44 19.15 -43.79
C ILE A 273 -55.94 19.46 -43.77
N GLN A 274 -56.27 20.74 -43.53
CA GLN A 274 -57.61 21.27 -43.80
C GLN A 274 -57.74 21.42 -45.32
N ASN A 275 -58.59 20.58 -45.93
CA ASN A 275 -59.05 20.79 -47.30
C ASN A 275 -60.09 21.92 -47.29
N ASP A 276 -59.70 23.12 -47.68
CA ASP A 276 -60.63 24.14 -48.14
C ASP A 276 -61.09 23.76 -49.56
N VAL A 277 -62.25 23.09 -49.64
CA VAL A 277 -62.99 22.94 -50.90
C VAL A 277 -63.90 24.15 -51.05
N VAL A 278 -63.54 24.99 -52.02
CA VAL A 278 -64.35 26.10 -52.54
C VAL A 278 -65.58 25.54 -53.26
N HIS A 279 -66.77 25.99 -52.85
CA HIS A 279 -67.93 26.14 -53.73
C HIS A 279 -68.72 27.39 -53.34
#